data_AF-D0P466-F1
#
_entry.id   AF-D0P466-F1
#
_cell.length_a   1.000
_cell.length_b   1.000
_cell.length_c   1.000
_cell.angle_alpha   90.00
_cell.angle_beta   90.00
_cell.angle_gamma   90.00
#
_symmetry.space_group_name_H-M   'P 1'
#
loop_
_entity.id
_entity.type
_entity.pdbx_description
1 polymer ?
#
loop_
_entity_poly.entity_id
_entity_poly.type
_entity_poly.pdbx_seq_one_letter_code
_entity_poly.pdbx_strand_id
1 'polypeptide(L)'
;MSVSDEYITRVQQLDELVANVQDTFAHTTCTERMPQPADDLVNNAEVPLPSIFPEQAAKSPTSKHWESLLAGKGYRWQNSPWFLVEQYMFHLILLMTSYYSTHFDPFNYSKVAELKGDTPWSVLQAAVKISTQVGSGPQSHRDQFKRFMIFSLWGNKADGTNDNDQVMTFLEQKARNNGAKTLSVEYISDNIGSELLLDLAMADHMLTHNWCGKVTFNVKAEPIYVSDVMAADVDQHILEMQRDTRTTEVRSLGKRLAEYSRNGQIVTRPDTYWNQYTYYWEMPAELQTRVAREATLVVLKGKSFNAQADQPA
;
A
#
# COMPACT_ATOMS: atom_id res chain seq x y z
N MET A 1 8.43 -3.57 24.45
CA MET A 1 9.24 -4.41 23.54
C MET A 1 10.42 -3.57 23.13
N SER A 2 11.64 -3.99 23.46
CA SER A 2 12.86 -3.27 23.07
C SER A 2 13.01 -3.39 21.56
N VAL A 3 13.18 -2.24 20.92
CA VAL A 3 13.58 -2.13 19.51
C VAL A 3 14.87 -2.95 19.34
N SER A 4 14.98 -3.76 18.29
CA SER A 4 16.19 -4.59 18.09
C SER A 4 17.41 -3.69 17.89
N ASP A 5 18.56 -4.10 18.42
CA ASP A 5 19.82 -3.36 18.26
C ASP A 5 20.18 -3.17 16.77
N GLU A 6 19.72 -4.08 15.91
CA GLU A 6 19.85 -3.99 14.45
C GLU A 6 19.01 -2.86 13.85
N TYR A 7 17.79 -2.61 14.34
CA TYR A 7 16.97 -1.46 13.94
C TYR A 7 17.58 -0.16 14.47
N ILE A 8 18.07 -0.12 15.71
CA ILE A 8 18.72 1.07 16.28
C ILE A 8 19.99 1.42 15.49
N THR A 9 20.81 0.42 15.15
CA THR A 9 22.02 0.61 14.34
C THR A 9 21.68 1.13 12.93
N ARG A 10 20.59 0.62 12.35
CA ARG A 10 20.08 1.09 11.05
C ARG A 10 19.53 2.51 11.12
N VAL A 11 18.91 2.89 12.23
CA VAL A 11 18.45 4.26 12.54
C VAL A 11 19.59 5.24 12.81
N GLN A 12 20.74 4.76 13.29
CA GLN A 12 21.93 5.60 13.48
C GLN A 12 22.72 5.80 12.17
N GLN A 13 22.78 4.80 11.29
CA GLN A 13 23.25 4.98 9.90
C GLN A 13 22.36 5.94 9.09
N LEU A 14 21.12 6.11 9.54
CA LEU A 14 20.07 6.95 8.96
C LEU A 14 20.36 8.45 9.09
N ASP A 15 21.10 8.90 10.11
CA ASP A 15 21.50 10.31 10.23
C ASP A 15 22.52 10.69 9.14
N GLU A 16 23.40 9.78 8.70
CA GLU A 16 24.34 10.05 7.59
C GLU A 16 23.70 9.90 6.20
N LEU A 17 22.66 9.06 6.07
CA LEU A 17 21.91 8.84 4.82
C LEU A 17 20.83 9.91 4.55
N VAL A 18 20.39 10.63 5.60
CA VAL A 18 19.33 11.65 5.50
C VAL A 18 19.88 13.06 5.75
N ALA A 19 20.99 13.23 6.47
CA ALA A 19 21.64 14.53 6.56
C ALA A 19 22.27 14.87 5.20
N ASN A 20 21.83 15.98 4.61
CA ASN A 20 22.35 16.54 3.38
C ASN A 20 23.76 17.13 3.57
N VAL A 21 24.72 16.32 4.02
CA VAL A 21 26.11 16.71 4.30
C VAL A 21 26.88 16.71 2.99
N GLN A 22 27.57 17.80 2.66
CA GLN A 22 28.36 17.90 1.43
C GLN A 22 29.29 16.70 1.21
N ASP A 23 29.49 16.32 -0.06
CA ASP A 23 30.34 15.20 -0.50
C ASP A 23 29.91 13.80 -0.02
N THR A 24 28.68 13.65 0.48
CA THR A 24 28.09 12.35 0.81
C THR A 24 27.22 11.79 -0.32
N PHE A 25 27.02 10.48 -0.30
CA PHE A 25 26.06 9.81 -1.20
C PHE A 25 24.66 10.44 -1.11
N ALA A 26 24.21 10.77 0.10
CA ALA A 26 22.92 11.40 0.33
C ALA A 26 22.84 12.78 -0.33
N HIS A 27 23.88 13.60 -0.18
CA HIS A 27 23.95 14.92 -0.82
C HIS A 27 23.87 14.83 -2.33
N THR A 28 24.74 14.05 -2.97
CA THR A 28 24.70 13.85 -4.44
C THR A 28 23.36 13.29 -4.89
N THR A 29 22.73 12.41 -4.10
CA THR A 29 21.41 11.87 -4.44
C THR A 29 20.35 12.97 -4.43
N CYS A 30 20.35 13.84 -3.42
CA CYS A 30 19.37 14.91 -3.28
C CYS A 30 19.61 16.09 -4.23
N THR A 31 20.86 16.47 -4.49
CA THR A 31 21.20 17.68 -5.25
C THR A 31 21.45 17.43 -6.74
N GLU A 32 21.82 16.20 -7.13
CA GLU A 32 22.16 15.88 -8.52
C GLU A 32 21.28 14.75 -9.08
N ARG A 33 21.25 13.57 -8.43
CA ARG A 33 20.58 12.38 -9.01
C ARG A 33 19.07 12.50 -9.08
N MET A 34 18.41 12.97 -8.02
CA MET A 34 16.95 13.08 -7.96
C MET A 34 16.39 14.26 -8.79
N PRO A 35 17.07 15.41 -8.91
CA PRO A 35 16.66 16.46 -9.85
C PRO A 35 16.80 16.05 -11.32
N GLN A 36 17.78 15.22 -11.68
CA GLN A 36 18.05 14.85 -13.08
C GLN A 36 16.83 14.26 -13.82
N PRO A 37 16.07 13.28 -13.28
CA PRO A 37 14.83 12.82 -13.91
C PRO A 37 13.83 13.92 -14.25
N ALA A 38 13.71 14.95 -13.41
CA ALA A 38 12.80 16.06 -13.66
C ALA A 38 13.28 16.91 -14.86
N ASP A 39 14.58 17.19 -14.93
CA ASP A 39 15.18 17.87 -16.08
C ASP A 39 15.07 17.03 -17.36
N ASP A 40 15.29 15.72 -17.27
CA ASP A 40 15.14 14.77 -18.37
C ASP A 40 13.70 14.71 -18.89
N LEU A 41 12.72 14.72 -17.98
CA LEU A 41 11.28 14.80 -18.28
C LEU A 41 10.95 16.09 -19.04
N VAL A 42 11.43 17.25 -18.57
CA VAL A 42 11.18 18.56 -19.20
C VAL A 42 11.82 18.64 -20.59
N ASN A 43 13.02 18.09 -20.76
CA ASN A 43 13.77 18.16 -22.01
C ASN A 43 13.48 16.99 -22.98
N ASN A 44 12.51 16.12 -22.67
CA ASN A 44 12.17 14.93 -23.46
C ASN A 44 13.40 14.05 -23.75
N ALA A 45 14.24 13.84 -22.75
CA ALA A 45 15.39 12.96 -22.84
C ALA A 45 14.95 11.50 -23.08
N GLU A 46 15.90 10.68 -23.52
CA GLU A 46 15.69 9.23 -23.63
C GLU A 46 15.47 8.62 -22.25
N VAL A 47 14.54 7.66 -22.15
CA VAL A 47 14.26 6.97 -20.89
C VAL A 47 15.48 6.10 -20.55
N PRO A 48 16.16 6.31 -19.41
CA PRO A 48 17.34 5.55 -19.04
C PRO A 48 16.98 4.08 -18.78
N LEU A 49 17.87 3.15 -19.12
CA LEU A 49 17.69 1.73 -18.81
C LEU A 49 18.16 1.40 -17.38
N PRO A 50 17.58 0.40 -16.70
CA PRO A 50 18.07 -0.07 -15.40
C PRO A 50 19.57 -0.38 -15.39
N SER A 51 20.09 -0.90 -16.50
CA SER A 51 21.50 -1.25 -16.69
C SER A 51 22.51 -0.12 -16.48
N ILE A 52 22.09 1.16 -16.47
CA ILE A 52 22.97 2.28 -16.11
C ILE A 52 23.31 2.30 -14.61
N PHE A 53 22.55 1.58 -13.77
CA PHE A 53 22.80 1.37 -12.35
C PHE A 53 23.13 -0.11 -12.07
N PRO A 54 24.26 -0.64 -12.56
CA PRO A 54 24.51 -2.08 -12.63
C PRO A 54 24.45 -2.79 -11.27
N GLU A 55 24.96 -2.16 -10.21
CA GLU A 55 24.97 -2.74 -8.86
C GLU A 55 23.55 -2.86 -8.27
N GLN A 56 22.72 -1.83 -8.41
CA GLN A 56 21.35 -1.85 -7.89
C GLN A 56 20.45 -2.72 -8.78
N ALA A 57 20.62 -2.65 -10.10
CA ALA A 57 19.85 -3.43 -11.05
C ALA A 57 20.08 -4.94 -10.89
N ALA A 58 21.29 -5.36 -10.51
CA ALA A 58 21.59 -6.77 -10.21
C ALA A 58 20.88 -7.29 -8.95
N LYS A 59 20.59 -6.41 -7.98
CA LYS A 59 19.90 -6.75 -6.72
C LYS A 59 18.38 -6.66 -6.82
N SER A 60 17.87 -5.88 -7.77
CA SER A 60 16.44 -5.72 -7.96
C SER A 60 15.79 -6.97 -8.57
N PRO A 61 14.66 -7.46 -8.02
CA PRO A 61 13.88 -8.53 -8.62
C PRO A 61 13.15 -8.09 -9.90
N THR A 62 12.91 -6.79 -10.11
CA THR A 62 12.09 -6.25 -11.21
C THR A 62 12.90 -5.59 -12.32
N SER A 63 14.18 -5.24 -12.10
CA SER A 63 15.01 -4.57 -13.12
C SER A 63 15.11 -5.30 -14.46
N LYS A 64 15.16 -6.64 -14.47
CA LYS A 64 15.21 -7.40 -15.73
C LYS A 64 13.93 -7.23 -16.55
N HIS A 65 12.78 -7.15 -15.89
CA HIS A 65 11.50 -6.91 -16.54
C HIS A 65 11.46 -5.51 -17.16
N TRP A 66 11.86 -4.48 -16.41
CA TRP A 66 11.97 -3.11 -16.92
C TRP A 66 12.93 -2.98 -18.09
N GLU A 67 14.12 -3.61 -18.02
CA GLU A 67 15.08 -3.63 -19.13
C GLU A 67 14.43 -4.19 -20.39
N SER A 68 13.68 -5.29 -20.28
CA SER A 68 13.00 -5.91 -21.43
C SER A 68 11.90 -5.04 -22.06
N LEU A 69 11.23 -4.22 -21.25
CA LEU A 69 10.18 -3.32 -21.71
C LEU A 69 10.74 -2.09 -22.45
N LEU A 70 11.93 -1.62 -22.05
CA LEU A 70 12.50 -0.36 -22.51
C LEU A 70 13.57 -0.53 -23.59
N ALA A 71 14.39 -1.59 -23.53
CA ALA A 71 15.55 -1.76 -24.38
C ALA A 71 15.17 -1.81 -25.87
N GLY A 72 15.85 -0.99 -26.68
CA GLY A 72 15.68 -0.94 -28.13
C GLY A 72 14.38 -0.28 -28.61
N LYS A 73 13.57 0.32 -27.71
CA LYS A 73 12.31 0.99 -28.07
C LYS A 73 12.49 2.45 -28.51
N GLY A 74 13.60 3.09 -28.13
CA GLY A 74 13.81 4.52 -28.40
C GLY A 74 12.84 5.43 -27.65
N TYR A 75 12.34 4.96 -26.49
CA TYR A 75 11.40 5.68 -25.65
C TYR A 75 12.03 6.94 -25.05
N ARG A 76 11.29 8.05 -25.11
CA ARG A 76 11.58 9.32 -24.44
C ARG A 76 10.43 9.70 -23.52
N TRP A 77 10.72 10.52 -22.53
CA TRP A 77 9.76 10.83 -21.47
C TRP A 77 8.42 11.42 -21.96
N GLN A 78 8.40 12.16 -23.07
CA GLN A 78 7.19 12.80 -23.62
C GLN A 78 6.60 12.05 -24.83
N ASN A 79 7.17 10.93 -25.27
CA ASN A 79 6.72 10.20 -26.46
C ASN A 79 6.52 8.69 -26.25
N SER A 80 6.36 8.27 -25.01
CA SER A 80 6.21 6.86 -24.61
C SER A 80 4.84 6.62 -23.95
N PRO A 81 4.37 5.36 -23.84
CA PRO A 81 3.14 5.06 -23.11
C PRO A 81 3.21 5.62 -21.69
N TRP A 82 2.28 6.52 -21.35
CA TRP A 82 2.34 7.30 -20.11
C TRP A 82 2.41 6.40 -18.87
N PHE A 83 1.54 5.40 -18.79
CA PHE A 83 1.49 4.49 -17.63
C PHE A 83 2.79 3.70 -17.46
N LEU A 84 3.44 3.30 -18.56
CA LEU A 84 4.73 2.60 -18.52
C LEU A 84 5.82 3.48 -17.91
N VAL A 85 5.99 4.70 -18.42
CA VAL A 85 7.07 5.60 -17.97
C VAL A 85 6.80 6.18 -16.60
N GLU A 86 5.53 6.41 -16.24
CA GLU A 86 5.15 6.84 -14.90
C GLU A 86 5.53 5.77 -13.86
N GLN A 87 5.15 4.51 -14.09
CA GLN A 87 5.48 3.43 -13.16
C GLN A 87 6.99 3.17 -13.12
N TYR A 88 7.67 3.20 -14.28
CA TYR A 88 9.12 3.03 -14.36
C TYR A 88 9.89 4.12 -13.60
N MET A 89 9.40 5.35 -13.58
CA MET A 89 10.04 6.45 -12.84
C MET A 89 10.23 6.10 -11.36
N PHE A 90 9.28 5.42 -10.73
CA PHE A 90 9.43 4.99 -9.34
C PHE A 90 10.54 3.94 -9.18
N HIS A 91 10.62 2.97 -10.10
CA HIS A 91 11.70 2.00 -10.13
C HIS A 91 13.07 2.68 -10.29
N LEU A 92 13.15 3.66 -11.19
CA LEU A 92 14.36 4.46 -11.42
C LEU A 92 14.81 5.18 -10.14
N ILE A 93 13.87 5.77 -9.38
CA ILE A 93 14.14 6.38 -8.07
C ILE A 93 14.72 5.37 -7.09
N LEU A 94 14.23 4.11 -7.06
CA LEU A 94 14.78 3.07 -6.19
C LEU A 94 16.23 2.73 -6.55
N LEU A 95 16.56 2.70 -7.84
CA LEU A 95 17.94 2.50 -8.30
C LEU A 95 18.82 3.69 -7.90
N MET A 96 18.36 4.92 -8.13
CA MET A 96 19.11 6.15 -7.84
C MET A 96 19.38 6.35 -6.34
N THR A 97 18.44 5.94 -5.49
CA THR A 97 18.54 6.07 -4.02
C THR A 97 19.21 4.86 -3.36
N SER A 98 19.70 3.90 -4.15
CA SER A 98 20.30 2.65 -3.68
C SER A 98 19.41 1.85 -2.74
N TYR A 99 18.09 1.91 -2.94
CA TYR A 99 17.08 1.19 -2.17
C TYR A 99 17.41 -0.31 -2.06
N TYR A 100 17.89 -0.94 -3.14
CA TYR A 100 18.18 -2.37 -3.14
C TYR A 100 19.42 -2.77 -2.31
N SER A 101 20.15 -1.79 -1.81
CA SER A 101 21.28 -1.99 -0.88
C SER A 101 20.96 -1.52 0.53
N THR A 102 20.21 -0.43 0.67
CA THR A 102 19.92 0.20 1.96
C THR A 102 18.58 -0.27 2.56
N HIS A 103 17.66 -0.72 1.70
CA HIS A 103 16.21 -0.85 1.92
C HIS A 103 15.57 0.36 2.60
N PHE A 104 16.14 1.55 2.40
CA PHE A 104 15.55 2.79 2.86
C PHE A 104 14.51 3.24 1.83
N ASP A 105 13.23 3.25 2.22
CA ASP A 105 12.15 3.75 1.38
C ASP A 105 12.32 5.28 1.18
N PRO A 106 12.59 5.74 -0.06
CA PRO A 106 12.82 7.16 -0.33
C PRO A 106 11.57 8.01 -0.14
N PHE A 107 10.38 7.41 -0.06
CA PHE A 107 9.11 8.07 0.17
C PHE A 107 8.67 8.04 1.64
N ASN A 108 9.44 7.37 2.51
CA ASN A 108 9.10 7.21 3.92
C ASN A 108 8.86 8.54 4.64
N TYR A 109 9.59 9.60 4.27
CA TYR A 109 9.36 10.94 4.85
C TYR A 109 7.93 11.43 4.59
N SER A 110 7.49 11.38 3.34
CA SER A 110 6.13 11.76 2.93
C SER A 110 5.09 10.87 3.60
N LYS A 111 5.38 9.56 3.67
CA LYS A 111 4.51 8.58 4.30
C LYS A 111 4.26 8.85 5.78
N VAL A 112 5.34 9.07 6.55
CA VAL A 112 5.27 9.37 7.98
C VAL A 112 4.71 10.78 8.24
N ALA A 113 4.93 11.74 7.32
CA ALA A 113 4.41 13.09 7.46
C ALA A 113 2.88 13.13 7.53
N GLU A 114 2.18 12.31 6.75
CA GLU A 114 0.72 12.22 6.83
C GLU A 114 0.28 11.77 8.23
N LEU A 115 0.88 10.69 8.77
CA LEU A 115 0.55 10.17 10.09
C LEU A 115 0.91 11.11 11.25
N LYS A 116 1.81 12.07 11.03
CA LYS A 116 2.10 13.13 12.00
C LYS A 116 1.00 14.21 12.03
N GLY A 117 0.25 14.38 10.95
CA GLY A 117 -0.87 15.32 10.87
C GLY A 117 -2.11 14.84 11.62
N ASP A 118 -3.02 15.76 11.94
CA ASP A 118 -4.25 15.46 12.70
C ASP A 118 -5.35 14.82 11.85
N THR A 119 -5.33 15.06 10.54
CA THR A 119 -6.36 14.61 9.58
C THR A 119 -6.61 13.10 9.60
N PRO A 120 -5.61 12.21 9.39
CA PRO A 120 -5.86 10.77 9.38
C PRO A 120 -6.51 10.25 10.66
N TRP A 121 -6.08 10.79 11.80
CA TRP A 121 -6.60 10.39 13.11
C TRP A 121 -7.99 10.93 13.37
N SER A 122 -8.29 12.15 12.92
CA SER A 122 -9.62 12.75 13.03
C SER A 122 -10.64 11.98 12.18
N VAL A 123 -10.26 11.57 10.97
CA VAL A 123 -11.08 10.72 10.10
C VAL A 123 -11.33 9.36 10.73
N LEU A 124 -10.27 8.68 11.20
CA LEU A 124 -10.41 7.39 11.89
C LEU A 124 -11.28 7.50 13.15
N GLN A 125 -11.06 8.53 13.98
CA GLN A 125 -11.86 8.77 15.17
C GLN A 125 -13.32 9.05 14.84
N ALA A 126 -13.63 9.83 13.80
CA ALA A 126 -15.01 10.05 13.36
C ALA A 126 -15.67 8.74 12.93
N ALA A 127 -14.93 7.86 12.24
CA ALA A 127 -15.43 6.57 11.80
C ALA A 127 -15.66 5.59 12.98
N VAL A 128 -14.76 5.59 13.97
CA VAL A 128 -14.84 4.71 15.15
C VAL A 128 -15.83 5.23 16.20
N LYS A 129 -15.82 6.53 16.53
CA LYS A 129 -16.54 7.10 17.70
C LYS A 129 -18.06 7.01 17.60
N ILE A 130 -18.63 7.09 16.39
CA ILE A 130 -20.09 7.04 16.24
C ILE A 130 -20.65 5.63 16.54
N SER A 131 -19.80 4.61 16.62
CA SER A 131 -20.20 3.25 16.95
C SER A 131 -20.61 3.05 18.41
N THR A 132 -20.23 3.95 19.32
CA THR A 132 -20.59 3.84 20.74
C THR A 132 -21.95 4.48 21.04
N GLN A 133 -22.52 5.25 20.10
CA GLN A 133 -23.79 5.97 20.26
C GLN A 133 -24.97 5.31 19.53
N VAL A 134 -24.71 4.41 18.58
CA VAL A 134 -25.74 3.68 17.82
C VAL A 134 -25.83 2.26 18.38
N GLY A 135 -27.02 1.83 18.82
CA GLY A 135 -27.23 0.61 19.61
C GLY A 135 -26.60 -0.68 19.06
N SER A 136 -26.51 -1.75 19.85
CA SER A 136 -25.75 -2.99 19.54
C SER A 136 -26.43 -3.99 18.58
N GLY A 137 -27.28 -3.50 17.68
CA GLY A 137 -28.05 -4.35 16.75
C GLY A 137 -27.34 -4.63 15.41
N PRO A 138 -27.77 -5.66 14.64
CA PRO A 138 -27.21 -5.96 13.33
C PRO A 138 -27.20 -4.78 12.35
N GLN A 139 -28.23 -3.92 12.41
CA GLN A 139 -28.30 -2.73 11.57
C GLN A 139 -27.20 -1.71 11.92
N SER A 140 -26.84 -1.57 13.20
CA SER A 140 -25.78 -0.67 13.63
C SER A 140 -24.41 -1.13 13.14
N HIS A 141 -24.16 -2.46 13.14
CA HIS A 141 -22.92 -3.01 12.58
C HIS A 141 -22.82 -2.70 11.08
N ARG A 142 -23.92 -2.91 10.33
CA ARG A 142 -23.99 -2.54 8.91
C ARG A 142 -23.75 -1.04 8.69
N ASP A 143 -24.39 -0.19 9.48
CA ASP A 143 -24.23 1.26 9.36
C ASP A 143 -22.79 1.71 9.70
N GLN A 144 -22.13 1.04 10.64
CA GLN A 144 -20.72 1.28 10.95
C GLN A 144 -19.82 0.87 9.77
N PHE A 145 -20.01 -0.34 9.22
CA PHE A 145 -19.24 -0.81 8.08
C PHE A 145 -19.43 0.08 6.84
N LYS A 146 -20.66 0.53 6.57
CA LYS A 146 -20.95 1.51 5.51
C LYS A 146 -20.13 2.79 5.67
N ARG A 147 -20.00 3.31 6.90
CA ARG A 147 -19.21 4.53 7.15
C ARG A 147 -17.73 4.31 6.88
N PHE A 148 -17.18 3.17 7.30
CA PHE A 148 -15.80 2.84 6.98
C PHE A 148 -15.59 2.75 5.47
N MET A 149 -16.48 2.08 4.73
CA MET A 149 -16.42 2.04 3.27
C MET A 149 -16.52 3.43 2.65
N ILE A 150 -17.47 4.27 3.09
CA ILE A 150 -17.61 5.64 2.59
C ILE A 150 -16.31 6.42 2.83
N PHE A 151 -15.80 6.47 4.06
CA PHE A 151 -14.56 7.21 4.31
C PHE A 151 -13.37 6.64 3.56
N SER A 152 -13.30 5.31 3.41
CA SER A 152 -12.20 4.64 2.72
C SER A 152 -12.27 4.83 1.19
N LEU A 153 -13.47 5.07 0.65
CA LEU A 153 -13.66 5.45 -0.75
C LEU A 153 -13.38 6.94 -0.97
N TRP A 154 -13.73 7.82 -0.03
CA TRP A 154 -13.50 9.28 -0.17
C TRP A 154 -12.04 9.70 -0.13
N GLY A 155 -11.11 8.85 0.35
CA GLY A 155 -9.66 9.05 0.19
C GLY A 155 -9.26 9.11 -1.29
N ASN A 156 -9.94 8.32 -2.12
CA ASN A 156 -9.84 8.36 -3.56
C ASN A 156 -10.96 9.26 -4.13
N LYS A 157 -10.62 10.44 -4.67
CA LYS A 157 -11.58 11.27 -5.42
C LYS A 157 -12.01 10.55 -6.71
N ALA A 158 -12.92 9.58 -6.62
CA ALA A 158 -13.83 9.08 -7.66
C ALA A 158 -14.63 7.87 -7.13
N ASP A 159 -15.88 7.80 -7.57
CA ASP A 159 -16.78 6.64 -7.57
C ASP A 159 -17.44 6.24 -6.24
N GLY A 160 -18.60 6.86 -6.01
CA GLY A 160 -19.60 6.37 -5.07
C GLY A 160 -20.20 5.05 -5.55
N THR A 161 -20.02 3.98 -4.77
CA THR A 161 -20.68 2.72 -5.03
C THR A 161 -22.05 2.68 -4.34
N ASN A 162 -23.10 2.55 -5.14
CA ASN A 162 -24.48 2.26 -4.75
C ASN A 162 -24.67 0.83 -4.19
N ASP A 163 -23.59 0.12 -3.81
CA ASP A 163 -23.63 -1.34 -3.59
C ASP A 163 -23.12 -1.86 -2.24
N ASN A 164 -22.97 -0.95 -1.28
CA ASN A 164 -22.48 -1.24 0.07
C ASN A 164 -23.30 -2.34 0.78
N ASP A 165 -24.60 -2.41 0.52
CA ASP A 165 -25.50 -3.41 1.11
C ASP A 165 -25.29 -4.82 0.55
N GLN A 166 -24.86 -4.96 -0.71
CA GLN A 166 -24.61 -6.27 -1.31
C GLN A 166 -23.38 -6.93 -0.70
N VAL A 167 -22.29 -6.19 -0.49
CA VAL A 167 -21.05 -6.73 0.10
C VAL A 167 -21.30 -7.30 1.51
N MET A 168 -21.97 -6.53 2.37
CA MET A 168 -22.28 -6.99 3.73
C MET A 168 -23.24 -8.17 3.71
N THR A 169 -24.30 -8.10 2.89
CA THR A 169 -25.27 -9.19 2.77
C THR A 169 -24.61 -10.47 2.26
N PHE A 170 -23.70 -10.37 1.30
CA PHE A 170 -22.93 -11.50 0.79
C PHE A 170 -22.07 -12.15 1.87
N LEU A 171 -21.28 -11.37 2.62
CA LEU A 171 -20.42 -11.89 3.69
C LEU A 171 -21.24 -12.52 4.82
N GLU A 172 -22.33 -11.86 5.26
CA GLU A 172 -23.22 -12.41 6.28
C GLU A 172 -23.87 -13.74 5.85
N GLN A 173 -24.36 -13.82 4.60
CA GLN A 173 -24.95 -15.05 4.06
C GLN A 173 -23.92 -16.17 3.97
N LYS A 174 -22.72 -15.89 3.45
CA LYS A 174 -21.63 -16.86 3.40
C LYS A 174 -21.23 -17.31 4.81
N ALA A 175 -21.16 -16.40 5.78
CA ALA A 175 -20.77 -16.71 7.14
C ALA A 175 -21.79 -17.61 7.84
N ARG A 176 -23.09 -17.39 7.59
CA ARG A 176 -24.18 -18.26 8.07
C ARG A 176 -24.14 -19.65 7.46
N ASN A 177 -23.84 -19.76 6.16
CA ASN A 177 -23.89 -21.03 5.44
C ASN A 177 -22.65 -21.89 5.67
N ASN A 178 -21.46 -21.28 5.69
CA ASN A 178 -20.18 -22.00 5.68
C ASN A 178 -19.39 -21.86 6.99
N GLY A 179 -19.80 -20.94 7.86
CA GLY A 179 -19.06 -20.56 9.06
C GLY A 179 -18.05 -19.44 8.78
N ALA A 180 -18.10 -18.36 9.56
CA ALA A 180 -17.24 -17.19 9.38
C ALA A 180 -15.74 -17.54 9.30
N LYS A 181 -15.29 -18.48 10.12
CA LYS A 181 -13.88 -18.89 10.23
C LYS A 181 -13.29 -19.46 8.92
N THR A 182 -14.12 -19.93 8.00
CA THR A 182 -13.67 -20.46 6.70
C THR A 182 -13.57 -19.39 5.63
N LEU A 183 -14.07 -18.18 5.89
CA LEU A 183 -14.10 -17.09 4.92
C LEU A 183 -12.88 -16.20 5.06
N SER A 184 -12.35 -15.76 3.93
CA SER A 184 -11.22 -14.83 3.87
C SER A 184 -11.57 -13.64 2.98
N VAL A 185 -11.25 -12.43 3.43
CA VAL A 185 -11.33 -11.21 2.62
C VAL A 185 -9.93 -10.78 2.26
N GLU A 186 -9.66 -10.51 0.98
CA GLU A 186 -8.35 -10.03 0.53
C GLU A 186 -8.44 -8.60 0.01
N TYR A 187 -7.60 -7.72 0.53
CA TYR A 187 -7.40 -6.38 -0.01
C TYR A 187 -6.25 -6.41 -1.01
N ILE A 188 -6.41 -5.75 -2.15
CA ILE A 188 -5.28 -5.28 -2.96
C ILE A 188 -5.10 -3.83 -2.57
N SER A 189 -4.09 -3.56 -1.74
CA SER A 189 -3.91 -2.30 -1.04
C SER A 189 -3.37 -1.20 -1.96
N ASP A 190 -3.88 0.01 -1.73
CA ASP A 190 -3.50 1.24 -2.43
C ASP A 190 -2.64 2.10 -1.51
N ASN A 191 -3.19 3.14 -0.89
CA ASN A 191 -2.42 4.11 -0.12
C ASN A 191 -2.35 3.81 1.38
N ILE A 192 -1.25 4.22 1.99
CA ILE A 192 -1.08 4.33 3.44
C ILE A 192 -1.92 5.48 4.02
N GLY A 193 -1.68 5.82 5.28
CA GLY A 193 -2.27 6.98 5.93
C GLY A 193 -3.73 6.75 6.26
N SER A 194 -4.57 7.73 5.91
CA SER A 194 -6.00 7.69 6.20
C SER A 194 -6.70 6.45 5.61
N GLU A 195 -6.31 6.04 4.39
CA GLU A 195 -6.90 4.89 3.71
C GLU A 195 -6.58 3.58 4.42
N LEU A 196 -5.30 3.31 4.69
CA LEU A 196 -4.88 2.11 5.40
C LEU A 196 -5.45 2.05 6.82
N LEU A 197 -5.56 3.18 7.54
CA LEU A 197 -6.22 3.22 8.85
C LEU A 197 -7.68 2.76 8.76
N LEU A 198 -8.41 3.19 7.74
CA LEU A 198 -9.81 2.83 7.53
C LEU A 198 -9.97 1.39 7.07
N ASP A 199 -9.09 0.90 6.18
CA ASP A 199 -9.10 -0.49 5.74
C ASP A 199 -8.78 -1.45 6.91
N LEU A 200 -7.87 -1.07 7.80
CA LEU A 200 -7.63 -1.79 9.05
C LEU A 200 -8.85 -1.76 9.98
N ALA A 201 -9.54 -0.61 10.11
CA ALA A 201 -10.78 -0.54 10.88
C ALA A 201 -11.90 -1.41 10.29
N MET A 202 -11.99 -1.52 8.96
CA MET A 202 -12.90 -2.45 8.28
C MET A 202 -12.54 -3.90 8.57
N ALA A 203 -11.26 -4.26 8.52
CA ALA A 203 -10.78 -5.61 8.85
C ALA A 203 -11.14 -5.99 10.29
N ASP A 204 -10.89 -5.10 11.26
CA ASP A 204 -11.31 -5.29 12.64
C ASP A 204 -12.83 -5.47 12.76
N HIS A 205 -13.61 -4.67 12.05
CA HIS A 205 -15.07 -4.77 12.07
C HIS A 205 -15.55 -6.13 11.55
N MET A 206 -15.03 -6.61 10.42
CA MET A 206 -15.43 -7.89 9.85
C MET A 206 -15.03 -9.08 10.74
N LEU A 207 -13.86 -9.02 11.36
CA LEU A 207 -13.38 -10.06 12.27
C LEU A 207 -14.18 -10.07 13.58
N THR A 208 -14.41 -8.90 14.18
CA THR A 208 -15.14 -8.75 15.44
C THR A 208 -16.59 -9.24 15.34
N HIS A 209 -17.24 -9.01 14.21
CA HIS A 209 -18.64 -9.39 13.99
C HIS A 209 -18.80 -10.78 13.34
N ASN A 210 -17.72 -11.56 13.22
CA ASN A 210 -17.72 -12.89 12.60
C ASN A 210 -18.30 -12.87 11.17
N TRP A 211 -17.90 -11.89 10.36
CA TRP A 211 -18.21 -11.87 8.92
C TRP A 211 -17.15 -12.60 8.10
N CYS A 212 -15.93 -12.70 8.63
CA CYS A 212 -14.86 -13.53 8.10
C CYS A 212 -13.94 -14.03 9.22
N GLY A 213 -13.09 -15.00 8.90
CA GLY A 213 -12.09 -15.56 9.82
C GLY A 213 -10.69 -15.03 9.58
N LYS A 214 -10.45 -14.49 8.37
CA LYS A 214 -9.15 -14.01 7.93
C LYS A 214 -9.30 -12.81 7.01
N VAL A 215 -8.38 -11.87 7.14
CA VAL A 215 -8.19 -10.74 6.23
C VAL A 215 -6.74 -10.75 5.75
N THR A 216 -6.52 -10.69 4.44
CA THR A 216 -5.18 -10.58 3.85
C THR A 216 -5.02 -9.22 3.20
N PHE A 217 -3.95 -8.49 3.51
CA PHE A 217 -3.53 -7.29 2.78
C PHE A 217 -2.46 -7.68 1.76
N ASN A 218 -2.80 -7.68 0.47
CA ASN A 218 -1.84 -7.81 -0.62
C ASN A 218 -1.24 -6.43 -0.88
N VAL A 219 0.06 -6.28 -0.63
CA VAL A 219 0.77 -5.00 -0.57
C VAL A 219 1.92 -4.98 -1.57
N LYS A 220 2.41 -3.78 -1.89
CA LYS A 220 3.57 -3.63 -2.78
C LYS A 220 4.82 -4.21 -2.12
N ALA A 221 5.64 -4.92 -2.91
CA ALA A 221 6.91 -5.46 -2.44
C ALA A 221 8.02 -4.39 -2.40
N GLU A 222 7.90 -3.37 -3.23
CA GLU A 222 8.86 -2.27 -3.38
C GLU A 222 8.11 -0.92 -3.30
N PRO A 223 8.77 0.18 -2.86
CA PRO A 223 8.13 1.49 -2.81
C PRO A 223 7.74 1.97 -4.21
N ILE A 224 6.49 2.39 -4.38
CA ILE A 224 5.94 2.86 -5.65
C ILE A 224 4.83 3.88 -5.37
N TYR A 225 4.56 4.78 -6.31
CA TYR A 225 3.48 5.78 -6.20
C TYR A 225 3.47 6.62 -4.91
N VAL A 226 4.65 6.81 -4.28
CA VAL A 226 4.88 7.57 -3.04
C VAL A 226 4.20 6.99 -1.81
N SER A 227 2.89 6.82 -1.83
CA SER A 227 2.06 6.44 -0.69
C SER A 227 1.59 4.99 -0.73
N ASP A 228 1.97 4.18 -1.72
CA ASP A 228 1.49 2.81 -1.77
C ASP A 228 1.95 1.99 -0.56
N VAL A 229 1.02 1.19 -0.03
CA VAL A 229 1.22 0.34 1.15
C VAL A 229 2.25 -0.73 0.85
N MET A 230 3.26 -0.81 1.73
CA MET A 230 4.17 -1.93 1.87
C MET A 230 3.92 -2.69 3.18
N ALA A 231 4.58 -3.84 3.34
CA ALA A 231 4.38 -4.67 4.53
C ALA A 231 4.68 -3.94 5.85
N ALA A 232 5.79 -3.18 5.89
CA ALA A 232 6.18 -2.41 7.07
C ALA A 232 5.18 -1.29 7.41
N ASP A 233 4.48 -0.75 6.42
CA ASP A 233 3.49 0.30 6.64
C ASP A 233 2.30 -0.24 7.44
N VAL A 234 1.82 -1.46 7.15
CA VAL A 234 0.73 -2.09 7.91
C VAL A 234 1.09 -2.22 9.40
N ASP A 235 2.28 -2.72 9.69
CA ASP A 235 2.75 -2.87 11.07
C ASP A 235 2.91 -1.51 11.76
N GLN A 236 3.46 -0.52 11.06
CA GLN A 236 3.62 0.83 11.57
C GLN A 236 2.27 1.47 11.91
N HIS A 237 1.23 1.30 11.08
CA HIS A 237 -0.09 1.86 11.34
C HIS A 237 -0.74 1.23 12.57
N ILE A 238 -0.61 -0.09 12.73
CA ILE A 238 -1.09 -0.82 13.91
C ILE A 238 -0.38 -0.35 15.19
N LEU A 239 0.92 -0.08 15.11
CA LEU A 239 1.70 0.45 16.24
C LEU A 239 1.33 1.91 16.56
N GLU A 240 1.20 2.76 15.55
CA GLU A 240 0.85 4.18 15.71
C GLU A 240 -0.54 4.38 16.34
N MET A 241 -1.49 3.49 16.06
CA MET A 241 -2.80 3.45 16.72
C MET A 241 -2.70 3.21 18.24
N GLN A 242 -1.64 2.57 18.72
CA GLN A 242 -1.47 2.20 20.13
C GLN A 242 -0.77 3.25 20.98
N ARG A 243 -0.33 4.38 20.40
CA ARG A 243 0.35 5.44 21.14
C ARG A 243 -0.55 6.09 22.17
N ASP A 244 0.04 6.51 23.30
CA ASP A 244 -0.70 7.12 24.41
C ASP A 244 -1.35 8.47 24.07
N THR A 245 -0.88 9.12 23.00
CA THR A 245 -1.49 10.33 22.45
C THR A 245 -2.82 10.07 21.72
N ARG A 246 -3.18 8.81 21.46
CA ARG A 246 -4.42 8.43 20.78
C ARG A 246 -5.58 8.24 21.76
N THR A 247 -6.81 8.40 21.27
CA THR A 247 -8.01 8.16 22.09
C THR A 247 -8.10 6.69 22.51
N THR A 248 -8.88 6.41 23.56
CA THR A 248 -9.06 5.05 24.08
C THR A 248 -9.63 4.09 23.03
N GLU A 249 -10.51 4.57 22.17
CA GLU A 249 -11.13 3.77 21.10
C GLU A 249 -10.10 3.37 20.04
N VAL A 250 -9.27 4.32 19.58
CA VAL A 250 -8.21 4.07 18.59
C VAL A 250 -7.15 3.13 19.16
N ARG A 251 -6.72 3.33 20.42
CA ARG A 251 -5.78 2.41 21.08
C ARG A 251 -6.35 1.01 21.21
N SER A 252 -7.65 0.89 21.50
CA SER A 252 -8.32 -0.41 21.62
C SER A 252 -8.42 -1.11 20.26
N LEU A 253 -8.70 -0.37 19.19
CA LEU A 253 -8.64 -0.87 17.81
C LEU A 253 -7.24 -1.38 17.47
N GLY A 254 -6.19 -0.58 17.70
CA GLY A 254 -4.81 -0.97 17.43
C GLY A 254 -4.39 -2.25 18.18
N LYS A 255 -4.82 -2.41 19.44
CA LYS A 255 -4.55 -3.63 20.23
C LYS A 255 -5.23 -4.87 19.65
N ARG A 256 -6.49 -4.78 19.21
CA ARG A 256 -7.19 -5.91 18.56
C ARG A 256 -6.53 -6.29 17.25
N LEU A 257 -6.18 -5.31 16.41
CA LEU A 257 -5.46 -5.54 15.16
C LEU A 257 -4.11 -6.26 15.38
N ALA A 258 -3.36 -5.84 16.40
CA ALA A 258 -2.11 -6.51 16.77
C ALA A 258 -2.34 -7.96 17.27
N GLU A 259 -3.46 -8.24 17.93
CA GLU A 259 -3.85 -9.60 18.30
C GLU A 259 -4.26 -10.44 17.09
N TYR A 260 -5.06 -9.89 16.17
CA TYR A 260 -5.42 -10.57 14.93
C TYR A 260 -4.21 -10.90 14.06
N SER A 261 -3.23 -10.00 13.98
CA SER A 261 -1.96 -10.26 13.29
C SER A 261 -1.19 -11.41 13.94
N ARG A 262 -1.03 -11.40 15.27
CA ARG A 262 -0.38 -12.50 16.03
C ARG A 262 -1.10 -13.84 15.87
N ASN A 263 -2.43 -13.83 15.75
CA ASN A 263 -3.24 -15.04 15.59
C ASN A 263 -3.35 -15.50 14.12
N GLY A 264 -2.72 -14.82 13.17
CA GLY A 264 -2.80 -15.14 11.74
C GLY A 264 -4.16 -14.83 11.09
N GLN A 265 -5.01 -14.04 11.77
CA GLN A 265 -6.29 -13.57 11.26
C GLN A 265 -6.13 -12.33 10.38
N ILE A 266 -5.10 -11.52 10.61
CA ILE A 266 -4.62 -10.52 9.65
C ILE A 266 -3.29 -11.00 9.10
N VAL A 267 -3.16 -11.05 7.78
CA VAL A 267 -1.93 -11.45 7.08
C VAL A 267 -1.55 -10.38 6.08
N THR A 268 -0.29 -9.95 6.09
CA THR A 268 0.26 -9.04 5.10
C THR A 268 1.09 -9.82 4.09
N ARG A 269 0.85 -9.65 2.80
CA ARG A 269 1.48 -10.42 1.72
C ARG A 269 2.06 -9.48 0.66
N PRO A 270 3.38 -9.18 0.71
CA PRO A 270 4.05 -8.48 -0.37
C PRO A 270 4.22 -9.40 -1.59
N ASP A 271 4.05 -8.85 -2.79
CA ASP A 271 4.35 -9.54 -4.05
C ASP A 271 4.86 -8.53 -5.09
N THR A 272 5.92 -8.90 -5.81
CA THR A 272 6.50 -8.06 -6.87
C THR A 272 5.55 -7.87 -8.05
N TYR A 273 4.55 -8.74 -8.22
CA TYR A 273 3.51 -8.57 -9.23
C TYR A 273 2.84 -7.20 -9.13
N TRP A 274 2.58 -6.72 -7.92
CA TRP A 274 1.95 -5.41 -7.70
C TRP A 274 2.86 -4.23 -8.03
N ASN A 275 4.14 -4.47 -8.32
CA ASN A 275 5.12 -3.47 -8.74
C ASN A 275 5.42 -3.53 -10.25
N GLN A 276 4.90 -4.51 -10.98
CA GLN A 276 5.16 -4.72 -12.40
C GLN A 276 4.18 -3.96 -13.31
N TYR A 277 4.64 -3.57 -14.50
CA TYR A 277 3.78 -3.04 -15.56
C TYR A 277 3.07 -4.21 -16.25
N THR A 278 1.98 -4.67 -15.65
CA THR A 278 1.16 -5.78 -16.17
C THR A 278 -0.31 -5.50 -15.93
N TYR A 279 -1.16 -6.03 -16.80
CA TYR A 279 -2.59 -5.98 -16.60
C TYR A 279 -3.08 -7.14 -15.72
N TYR A 280 -4.22 -6.97 -15.05
CA TYR A 280 -4.81 -8.03 -14.22
C TYR A 280 -5.19 -9.29 -14.99
N TRP A 281 -5.49 -9.21 -16.29
CA TRP A 281 -5.70 -10.40 -17.13
C TRP A 281 -4.40 -11.12 -17.50
N GLU A 282 -3.24 -10.47 -17.31
CA GLU A 282 -1.91 -11.06 -17.45
C GLU A 282 -1.36 -11.59 -16.12
N MET A 283 -2.18 -11.55 -15.06
CA MET A 283 -1.80 -12.07 -13.74
C MET A 283 -1.29 -13.52 -13.86
N PRO A 284 -0.16 -13.88 -13.24
CA PRO A 284 0.36 -15.25 -13.29
C PRO A 284 -0.68 -16.28 -12.80
N ALA A 285 -0.72 -17.44 -13.46
CA ALA A 285 -1.71 -18.49 -13.16
C ALA A 285 -1.64 -18.95 -11.69
N GLU A 286 -0.44 -18.94 -11.11
CA GLU A 286 -0.19 -19.26 -9.70
C GLU A 286 -0.89 -18.25 -8.77
N LEU A 287 -0.78 -16.95 -9.07
CA LEU A 287 -1.39 -15.88 -8.29
C LEU A 287 -2.92 -15.88 -8.45
N GLN A 288 -3.42 -16.06 -9.68
CA GLN A 288 -4.86 -16.21 -9.93
C GLN A 288 -5.45 -17.40 -9.16
N THR A 289 -4.80 -18.57 -9.24
CA THR A 289 -5.23 -19.80 -8.56
C THR A 289 -5.22 -19.61 -7.04
N ARG A 290 -4.19 -18.94 -6.50
CA ARG A 290 -4.13 -18.62 -5.06
C ARG A 290 -5.30 -17.74 -4.65
N VAL A 291 -5.50 -16.60 -5.32
CA VAL A 291 -6.57 -15.66 -4.95
C VAL A 291 -7.93 -16.32 -5.08
N ALA A 292 -8.20 -17.06 -6.17
CA ALA A 292 -9.46 -17.77 -6.37
C ALA A 292 -9.73 -18.85 -5.32
N ARG A 293 -8.68 -19.48 -4.79
CA ARG A 293 -8.79 -20.53 -3.77
C ARG A 293 -8.91 -19.97 -2.36
N GLU A 294 -8.17 -18.91 -2.04
CA GLU A 294 -8.07 -18.36 -0.69
C GLU A 294 -9.16 -17.31 -0.41
N ALA A 295 -9.48 -16.44 -1.36
CA ALA A 295 -10.36 -15.30 -1.15
C ALA A 295 -11.84 -15.68 -1.33
N THR A 296 -12.66 -15.33 -0.34
CA THR A 296 -14.13 -15.29 -0.47
C THR A 296 -14.59 -14.00 -1.15
N LEU A 297 -13.88 -12.90 -0.86
CA LEU A 297 -14.10 -11.57 -1.43
C LEU A 297 -12.74 -10.91 -1.65
N VAL A 298 -12.55 -10.29 -2.81
CA VAL A 298 -11.40 -9.43 -3.09
C VAL A 298 -11.87 -7.99 -3.14
N VAL A 299 -11.24 -7.12 -2.37
CA VAL A 299 -11.45 -5.67 -2.33
C VAL A 299 -10.29 -5.01 -3.05
N LEU A 300 -10.56 -4.48 -4.23
CA LEU A 300 -9.60 -3.69 -4.99
C LEU A 300 -9.66 -2.24 -4.51
N LYS A 301 -8.53 -1.72 -4.01
CA LYS A 301 -8.40 -0.32 -3.59
C LYS A 301 -7.78 0.51 -4.71
N GLY A 302 -8.01 1.81 -4.66
CA GLY A 302 -7.43 2.77 -5.59
C GLY A 302 -8.16 2.90 -6.92
N LYS A 303 -7.64 3.81 -7.73
CA LYS A 303 -8.07 3.95 -9.12
C LYS A 303 -7.43 2.82 -9.93
N SER A 304 -8.18 1.76 -10.18
CA SER A 304 -7.82 0.82 -11.24
C SER A 304 -7.85 1.56 -12.58
N PHE A 305 -6.68 1.90 -13.13
CA PHE A 305 -6.58 2.31 -14.52
C PHE A 305 -6.93 1.10 -15.39
N ASN A 306 -8.20 0.99 -15.76
CA ASN A 306 -8.61 0.16 -16.89
C ASN A 306 -7.99 0.81 -18.14
N ALA A 307 -6.78 0.39 -18.52
CA ALA A 307 -6.13 0.84 -19.75
C ALA A 307 -6.79 0.22 -21.00
N GLN A 308 -8.11 0.33 -21.11
CA GLN A 308 -8.79 0.09 -22.39
C GLN A 308 -8.42 1.14 -23.45
N ALA A 309 -7.66 2.18 -23.09
CA ALA A 309 -7.24 3.25 -23.99
C ALA A 309 -5.94 2.96 -24.78
N ASP A 310 -5.14 1.96 -24.38
CA ASP A 310 -3.85 1.65 -25.01
C ASP A 310 -3.90 0.37 -25.86
N GLN A 311 -5.02 0.13 -26.56
CA GLN A 311 -4.99 -0.81 -27.69
C GLN A 311 -4.26 -0.13 -28.86
N PRO A 312 -3.16 -0.70 -29.39
CA PRO A 312 -2.64 -0.26 -30.66
C PRO A 312 -3.72 -0.49 -31.73
N ALA A 313 -3.97 0.55 -32.53
CA ALA A 313 -4.85 0.48 -33.69
C ALA A 313 -4.41 -0.60 -34.70
#